data_AF-A0A8T4DY86-F1
#
_entry.id   AF-A0A8T4DY86-F1
#
_cell.length_a   1.000
_cell.length_b   1.000
_cell.length_c   1.000
_cell.angle_alpha   90.00
_cell.angle_beta   90.00
_cell.angle_gamma   90.00
#
_symmetry.space_group_name_H-M   'P 1'
#
loop_
_entity.id
_entity.type
_entity.pdbx_description
1 polymer ?
#
loop_
_entity_poly.entity_id
_entity_poly.type
_entity_poly.pdbx_seq_one_letter_code
_entity_poly.pdbx_strand_id
1 'polypeptide(L)'
;MGRKPLKIAVESVIMEVLDQIDFPVSCNILKKEVGKKMGRDIHFDTVKKYVEDLARKNIIFKKQLPPAKKEHKKGVILYSKKPFPVRW
;
A
#
# COMPACT_ATOMS: atom_id res chain seq x y z
N MET A 1 -13.33 15.33 22.18
CA MET A 1 -12.99 14.97 20.78
C MET A 1 -11.97 13.83 20.80
N GLY A 2 -12.44 12.59 20.60
CA GLY A 2 -11.63 11.37 20.81
C GLY A 2 -10.57 11.20 19.73
N ARG A 3 -9.33 10.87 20.14
CA ARG A 3 -8.21 10.52 19.24
C ARG A 3 -8.70 9.56 18.15
N LYS A 4 -8.53 9.94 16.87
CA LYS A 4 -8.70 8.99 15.77
C LYS A 4 -7.77 7.79 16.02
N PRO A 5 -8.24 6.54 15.93
CA PRO A 5 -7.40 5.37 16.09
C PRO A 5 -6.21 5.45 15.14
N LEU A 6 -5.05 5.02 15.62
CA LEU A 6 -3.81 4.98 14.84
C LEU A 6 -4.00 4.30 13.47
N LYS A 7 -4.88 3.29 13.44
CA LYS A 7 -5.36 2.62 12.23
C LYS A 7 -5.95 3.61 11.21
N ILE A 8 -6.96 4.40 11.58
CA ILE A 8 -7.65 5.32 10.66
C ILE A 8 -6.69 6.39 10.14
N ALA A 9 -5.79 6.88 11.00
CA ALA A 9 -4.78 7.84 10.58
C ALA A 9 -3.84 7.23 9.52
N VAL A 10 -3.37 6.00 9.73
CA VAL A 10 -2.48 5.32 8.78
C VAL A 10 -3.22 4.96 7.49
N GLU A 11 -4.46 4.46 7.56
CA GLU A 11 -5.31 4.22 6.39
C GLU A 11 -5.49 5.50 5.56
N SER A 12 -5.79 6.63 6.20
CA SER A 12 -5.94 7.92 5.53
C SER A 12 -4.66 8.33 4.79
N VAL A 13 -3.50 8.22 5.45
CA VAL A 13 -2.21 8.57 4.83
C VAL A 13 -1.87 7.61 3.69
N ILE A 14 -2.15 6.30 3.82
CA ILE A 14 -1.97 5.33 2.73
C ILE A 14 -2.80 5.76 1.52
N MET A 15 -4.06 6.15 1.72
CA MET A 15 -4.93 6.59 0.63
C MET A 15 -4.43 7.88 -0.01
N GLU A 16 -3.93 8.85 0.76
CA GLU A 16 -3.32 10.05 0.21
C GLU A 16 -2.07 9.75 -0.60
N VAL A 17 -1.19 8.87 -0.11
CA VAL A 17 0.01 8.46 -0.84
C VAL A 17 -0.38 7.77 -2.15
N LEU A 18 -1.37 6.86 -2.12
CA LEU A 18 -1.87 6.20 -3.32
C LEU A 18 -2.65 7.13 -4.26
N ASP A 19 -3.16 8.26 -3.76
CA ASP A 19 -3.80 9.29 -4.59
C ASP A 19 -2.77 10.17 -5.31
N GLN A 20 -1.66 10.46 -4.64
CA GLN A 20 -0.54 11.21 -5.21
C GLN A 20 0.29 10.41 -6.22
N ILE A 21 0.22 9.08 -6.15
CA ILE A 21 1.00 8.19 -7.01
C ILE A 21 0.09 7.60 -8.08
N ASP A 22 0.37 7.91 -9.35
CA ASP A 22 -0.42 7.42 -10.48
C ASP A 22 -0.12 5.95 -10.85
N PHE A 23 0.99 5.40 -10.35
CA PHE A 23 1.47 4.05 -10.64
C PHE A 23 1.34 3.09 -9.45
N PRO A 24 1.21 1.78 -9.70
CA PRO A 24 1.11 0.79 -8.65
C PRO A 24 2.42 0.66 -7.85
N VAL A 25 2.32 0.60 -6.52
CA VAL A 25 3.47 0.61 -5.60
C VAL A 25 3.51 -0.59 -4.67
N SER A 26 4.72 -1.02 -4.32
CA SER A 26 4.96 -2.11 -3.37
C SER A 26 4.73 -1.65 -1.93
N CYS A 27 4.47 -2.61 -1.03
CA CYS A 27 4.33 -2.32 0.41
C CYS A 27 5.56 -1.62 1.02
N ASN A 28 6.77 -1.88 0.53
CA ASN A 28 7.98 -1.19 0.98
C ASN A 28 7.97 0.31 0.64
N ILE A 29 7.52 0.65 -0.58
CA ILE A 29 7.41 2.04 -1.02
C ILE A 29 6.34 2.75 -0.19
N LEU A 30 5.19 2.10 0.00
CA LEU A 30 4.13 2.60 0.87
C LEU A 30 4.63 2.83 2.30
N LYS A 31 5.37 1.89 2.89
CA LYS A 31 5.96 2.07 4.24
C LYS A 31 6.80 3.34 4.30
N LYS A 32 7.68 3.54 3.31
CA LYS A 32 8.60 4.68 3.25
C LYS A 32 7.84 6.00 3.13
N GLU A 33 6.89 6.08 2.21
CA GLU A 33 6.10 7.30 1.96
C GLU A 33 5.16 7.61 3.13
N VAL A 34 4.47 6.61 3.67
CA VAL A 34 3.59 6.76 4.85
C VAL A 34 4.41 7.20 6.07
N GLY A 35 5.57 6.59 6.29
CA GLY A 35 6.44 6.96 7.41
C GLY A 35 6.96 8.39 7.29
N LYS A 36 7.36 8.79 6.07
CA LYS A 36 7.77 10.17 5.76
C LYS A 36 6.64 11.17 6.02
N LYS A 37 5.41 10.85 5.61
CA LYS A 37 4.25 11.74 5.73
C LYS A 37 3.72 11.83 7.16
N MET A 38 3.84 10.75 7.95
CA MET A 38 3.51 10.78 9.38
C MET A 38 4.63 11.31 10.28
N GLY A 39 5.85 11.49 9.76
CA GLY A 39 7.00 11.89 10.56
C GLY A 39 7.44 10.84 11.60
N ARG A 40 7.11 9.56 11.38
CA ARG A 40 7.47 8.42 12.26
C ARG A 40 7.62 7.14 11.47
N ASP A 41 8.50 6.24 11.91
CA ASP A 41 8.58 4.91 11.29
C ASP A 41 7.37 4.06 11.71
N ILE A 42 6.64 3.56 10.71
CA ILE A 42 5.56 2.60 10.93
C ILE A 42 6.08 1.21 10.63
N HIS A 43 5.84 0.27 11.52
CA HIS A 43 6.27 -1.11 11.32
C HIS A 43 5.68 -1.70 10.03
N PHE A 44 6.49 -2.46 9.29
CA PHE A 44 6.10 -3.02 7.99
C PHE A 44 4.81 -3.85 8.09
N ASP A 45 4.69 -4.67 9.14
CA ASP A 45 3.52 -5.51 9.37
C ASP A 45 2.23 -4.69 9.56
N THR A 46 2.34 -3.52 10.20
CA THR A 46 1.21 -2.60 10.40
C THR A 46 0.74 -2.03 9.06
N VAL A 47 1.67 -1.54 8.23
CA VAL A 47 1.33 -1.02 6.89
C VAL A 47 0.73 -2.12 6.03
N LYS A 48 1.33 -3.32 6.06
CA LYS A 48 0.85 -4.49 5.33
C LYS A 48 -0.58 -4.87 5.75
N LYS A 49 -0.84 -4.95 7.05
CA LYS A 49 -2.17 -5.28 7.58
C LYS A 49 -3.22 -4.27 7.13
N TYR A 50 -2.92 -2.98 7.16
CA TYR A 50 -3.87 -1.94 6.78
C TYR A 50 -4.08 -1.83 5.27
N VAL A 51 -3.03 -1.97 4.47
CA VAL A 51 -3.18 -2.00 3.00
C VAL A 51 -3.95 -3.24 2.55
N GLU A 52 -3.76 -4.39 3.20
CA GLU A 52 -4.57 -5.59 2.94
C GLU A 52 -6.03 -5.43 3.38
N ASP A 53 -6.30 -4.74 4.49
CA ASP A 53 -7.66 -4.40 4.94
C ASP A 53 -8.37 -3.50 3.92
N LEU A 54 -7.69 -2.47 3.42
CA LEU A 54 -8.20 -1.58 2.36
C LEU A 54 -8.46 -2.35 1.05
N ALA A 55 -7.57 -3.27 0.69
CA ALA A 55 -7.75 -4.10 -0.50
C ALA A 55 -8.91 -5.10 -0.34
N ARG A 56 -9.09 -5.68 0.87
CA ARG A 56 -10.25 -6.55 1.19
C ARG A 56 -11.57 -5.79 1.12
N LYS A 57 -11.58 -4.52 1.51
CA LYS A 57 -12.74 -3.62 1.41
C LYS A 57 -13.00 -3.12 -0.02
N ASN A 58 -12.24 -3.57 -1.02
CA ASN A 58 -12.30 -3.07 -2.41
C ASN A 58 -12.08 -1.55 -2.53
N ILE A 59 -11.37 -0.93 -1.57
CA ILE A 59 -11.04 0.51 -1.62
C ILE A 59 -9.82 0.74 -2.51
N ILE A 60 -8.90 -0.22 -2.55
CA ILE A 60 -7.69 -0.18 -3.38
C ILE A 60 -7.53 -1.51 -4.13
N PHE A 61 -6.83 -1.46 -5.24
CA PHE A 61 -6.51 -2.63 -6.05
C PHE A 61 -5.19 -3.24 -5.60
N LYS A 62 -5.16 -4.57 -5.45
CA LYS A 62 -3.95 -5.35 -5.26
C LYS A 62 -3.68 -6.20 -6.50
N LYS A 63 -2.44 -6.24 -6.96
CA LYS A 63 -2.00 -7.15 -8.02
C LYS A 63 -0.71 -7.82 -7.61
N GLN A 64 -0.70 -9.15 -7.68
CA GLN A 64 0.50 -9.93 -7.50
C GLN A 64 1.15 -10.11 -8.86
N LEU A 65 2.34 -9.55 -9.02
CA LEU A 65 3.14 -9.77 -10.22
C LEU A 65 3.89 -11.10 -10.10
N PRO A 66 3.99 -11.87 -11.21
CA PRO A 66 4.82 -13.05 -11.24
C PRO A 66 6.29 -12.64 -11.01
N PRO A 67 7.09 -13.52 -10.39
CA PRO A 67 8.50 -13.24 -10.22
C PRO A 67 9.20 -13.19 -11.58
N ALA A 68 10.01 -12.15 -11.82
CA ALA A 68 10.75 -11.97 -13.07
C ALA A 68 11.85 -13.03 -13.28
N LYS A 69 12.32 -13.69 -12.21
CA LYS A 69 13.31 -14.77 -12.27
C LYS A 69 12.81 -15.98 -11.49
N LYS A 70 13.00 -17.19 -12.05
CA LYS A 70 12.65 -18.48 -11.43
C LYS A 70 13.28 -18.70 -10.05
N GLU A 71 14.35 -17.98 -9.71
CA GLU A 71 15.01 -18.03 -8.39
C GLU A 71 14.27 -17.28 -7.27
N HIS A 72 13.53 -16.21 -7.59
CA HIS A 72 12.77 -15.47 -6.58
C HIS A 72 11.36 -16.04 -6.47
N LYS A 73 11.16 -17.04 -5.60
CA LYS A 73 9.85 -17.71 -5.42
C LYS A 73 8.69 -16.80 -4.97
N LYS A 74 8.97 -15.58 -4.49
CA LYS A 74 7.94 -14.64 -4.02
C LYS A 74 7.78 -13.50 -5.02
N GLY A 75 6.68 -13.54 -5.77
CA GLY A 75 6.26 -12.43 -6.64
C GLY A 75 6.06 -11.13 -5.85
N VAL A 76 6.09 -9.99 -6.55
CA VAL A 76 5.93 -8.66 -5.93
C VAL A 76 4.45 -8.33 -5.86
N ILE A 77 3.97 -7.92 -4.68
CA ILE A 77 2.60 -7.43 -4.52
C ILE A 77 2.62 -5.92 -4.66
N LEU A 78 1.87 -5.43 -5.64
CA LEU A 78 1.66 -4.01 -5.88
C LEU A 78 0.25 -3.61 -5.48
N TYR A 79 0.13 -2.37 -5.01
CA TYR A 79 -1.11 -1.73 -4.59
C TYR A 79 -1.31 -0.43 -5.36
N SER A 80 -2.54 -0.15 -5.73
CA SER A 80 -2.91 1.05 -6.49
C SER A 80 -4.30 1.53 -6.09
N LYS A 81 -4.53 2.84 -6.08
CA LYS A 81 -5.88 3.41 -5.94
C LYS A 81 -6.67 3.29 -7.24
N LYS A 82 -6.00 3.50 -8.38
CA LYS A 82 -6.61 3.35 -9.71
C LYS A 82 -6.54 1.89 -10.17
N PRO A 83 -7.52 1.42 -10.98
CA PRO A 83 -7.41 0.13 -11.62
C PRO A 83 -6.12 0.09 -12.45
N PHE A 84 -5.44 -1.04 -12.44
CA PHE A 84 -4.20 -1.22 -13.19
C PHE A 84 -4.47 -0.94 -14.67
N PRO A 85 -3.73 -0.03 -15.33
CA PRO A 85 -3.97 0.28 -16.73
C PRO A 85 -3.91 -1.02 -17.55
N VAL A 86 -5.00 -1.30 -18.25
CA VAL A 86 -5.14 -2.45 -19.15
C VAL A 86 -4.40 -2.12 -20.44
N ARG A 87 -3.07 -2.04 -20.38
CA ARG A 87 -2.19 -1.97 -21.54
C ARG A 87 -0.77 -2.32 -21.06
N TRP A 88 -0.42 -3.58 -21.28
CA TRP A 88 0.94 -4.11 -21.22
C TRP A 88 1.22 -4.73 -22.58
#